data_AF-X5E1X7-F1
#
_entry.id   AF-X5E1X7-F1
#
_cell.length_a   1.000
_cell.length_b   1.000
_cell.length_c   1.000
_cell.angle_alpha   90.00
_cell.angle_beta   90.00
_cell.angle_gamma   90.00
#
_symmetry.space_group_name_H-M   'P 1'
#
loop_
_entity.id
_entity.type
_entity.pdbx_description
1 polymer ?
#
loop_
_entity_poly.entity_id
_entity_poly.type
_entity_poly.pdbx_seq_one_letter_code
_entity_poly.pdbx_strand_id
1 'polypeptide(L)'
;MRTRILTTVVLLLLIVSGARSQNAENAAINDQVKIFTTPEMRNLTEVWIAKYLQTNTDFNFELTPVSRAEVKDKVAGNQSIGIVMQQADVSSTIGEMWQLPLGREVVVTVFNKANPLAKELTETGVSANELATVFQNNDKNRGTLADSKNRENLNFYVLDEPEVKLSVAKFLEVDPTEISTLEALSQDKFLKAVQSDINAIGFCRLSVITNLEQKDFAENIALLPIDRNKNGRLDYYENIYASSEQFERSVWIGKYPHSMIYNIYAVSSAFPENAEINNFLSWLTSSGQVLVAQNGYTELVHSEKQSNLEKLTPPVLMAEYESASTGSAAFFSIFVAVLGLLLVFVIVRYFIRKQKAKAPLLNKTRYVKLLNEASLDFPNGLYFDKTHTWVFMEEGGRVKMGVDDFISNVTGNYTRLIMKSPGEKVKRMEPVVTLIRKGKQITLNSPVSGTIKEINESLVADPFMINNEPYGEGWVYKIEPSNWLRETQFLKMGRSYREWIIGEFSRLKDFLACSLNIMNLEEGKPAFQEGGELMLHPLKDLDPRVWEDFQNYFINTADTH
;
A
#
# COMPACT_ATOMS: atom_id res chain seq x y z
N MET A 1 -8.87 -77.51 -19.91
CA MET A 1 -8.28 -76.53 -18.98
C MET A 1 -9.09 -75.23 -18.99
N ARG A 2 -10.32 -75.34 -18.48
CA ARG A 2 -11.10 -74.24 -17.90
C ARG A 2 -10.83 -74.31 -16.39
N THR A 3 -11.10 -73.22 -15.64
CA THR A 3 -11.02 -73.06 -14.16
C THR A 3 -9.70 -72.64 -13.49
N ARG A 4 -8.97 -71.64 -14.01
CA ARG A 4 -7.97 -70.89 -13.17
C ARG A 4 -7.85 -69.36 -13.38
N ILE A 5 -8.70 -68.73 -14.19
CA ILE A 5 -8.62 -67.26 -14.44
C ILE A 5 -9.74 -66.49 -13.73
N LEU A 6 -10.71 -67.18 -13.08
CA LEU A 6 -11.85 -66.53 -12.45
C LEU A 6 -11.65 -66.16 -10.96
N THR A 7 -10.57 -66.63 -10.32
CA THR A 7 -10.32 -66.38 -8.89
C THR A 7 -9.47 -65.15 -8.59
N THR A 8 -8.82 -64.55 -9.59
CA THR A 8 -7.97 -63.36 -9.38
C THR A 8 -8.72 -62.03 -9.61
N VAL A 9 -9.87 -62.07 -10.30
CA VAL A 9 -10.68 -60.86 -10.58
C VAL A 9 -11.65 -60.53 -9.44
N VAL A 10 -12.00 -61.49 -8.57
CA VAL A 10 -12.89 -61.26 -7.41
C VAL A 10 -12.12 -60.71 -6.19
N LEU A 11 -10.80 -60.92 -6.10
CA LEU A 11 -10.00 -60.41 -4.98
C LEU A 11 -9.61 -58.92 -5.14
N LEU A 12 -9.67 -58.38 -6.36
CA LEU A 12 -9.36 -56.97 -6.63
C LEU A 12 -10.59 -56.04 -6.55
N LEU A 13 -11.80 -56.61 -6.51
CA LEU A 13 -13.06 -55.88 -6.31
C LEU A 13 -13.48 -55.76 -4.84
N LEU A 14 -12.72 -56.35 -3.90
CA LEU A 14 -12.94 -56.19 -2.45
C LEU A 14 -11.99 -55.18 -1.78
N ILE A 15 -11.08 -54.54 -2.53
CA ILE A 15 -10.19 -53.49 -2.01
C ILE A 15 -10.71 -52.07 -2.34
N VAL A 16 -11.79 -51.93 -3.11
CA VAL A 16 -12.39 -50.62 -3.45
C VAL A 16 -13.62 -50.28 -2.60
N SER A 17 -14.01 -51.13 -1.65
CA SER A 17 -15.09 -50.87 -0.68
C SER A 17 -14.61 -50.73 0.76
N GLY A 18 -13.36 -50.27 0.96
CA GLY A 18 -12.73 -50.14 2.28
C GLY A 18 -12.01 -48.80 2.55
N ALA A 19 -12.35 -47.73 1.82
CA ALA A 19 -11.81 -46.39 2.05
C ALA A 19 -12.90 -45.31 2.07
N ARG A 20 -14.09 -45.65 2.59
CA ARG A 20 -15.09 -44.69 3.02
C ARG A 20 -15.22 -44.82 4.54
N SER A 21 -15.05 -43.69 5.22
CA SER A 21 -15.31 -43.49 6.66
C SER A 21 -14.26 -44.00 7.65
N GLN A 22 -13.08 -43.37 7.69
CA GLN A 22 -12.28 -43.27 8.93
C GLN A 22 -11.53 -41.91 9.03
N ASN A 23 -12.16 -40.82 8.61
CA ASN A 23 -11.71 -39.45 8.94
C ASN A 23 -12.92 -38.54 9.23
N ALA A 24 -13.92 -39.09 9.92
CA ALA A 24 -15.06 -38.34 10.42
C ALA A 24 -15.47 -38.91 11.79
N GLU A 25 -14.49 -39.10 12.67
CA GLU A 25 -14.71 -39.35 14.10
C GLU A 25 -13.37 -39.07 14.79
N ASN A 26 -13.37 -38.11 15.71
CA ASN A 26 -12.25 -37.55 16.50
C ASN A 26 -11.60 -36.26 15.97
N ALA A 27 -12.30 -35.15 16.15
CA ALA A 27 -11.78 -33.99 16.90
C ALA A 27 -12.94 -33.05 17.24
N ALA A 28 -13.85 -33.49 18.12
CA ALA A 28 -14.54 -32.54 18.99
C ALA A 28 -13.52 -32.10 20.05
N ILE A 29 -12.59 -31.23 19.65
CA ILE A 29 -11.80 -30.47 20.62
C ILE A 29 -12.46 -29.11 20.67
N ASN A 30 -13.09 -28.85 21.81
CA ASN A 30 -13.64 -27.56 22.18
C ASN A 30 -12.47 -26.59 22.43
N ASP A 31 -11.71 -26.25 21.40
CA ASP A 31 -10.49 -25.45 21.46
C ASP A 31 -10.88 -23.97 21.60
N GLN A 32 -11.04 -23.55 22.85
CA GLN A 32 -11.37 -22.18 23.21
C GLN A 32 -10.29 -21.21 22.68
N VAL A 33 -10.68 -20.27 21.81
CA VAL A 33 -9.78 -19.26 21.24
C VAL A 33 -9.44 -18.22 22.32
N LYS A 34 -8.16 -18.06 22.63
CA LYS A 34 -7.69 -17.12 23.64
C LYS A 34 -7.38 -15.77 23.02
N ILE A 35 -8.15 -14.75 23.40
CA ILE A 35 -7.89 -13.37 23.02
C ILE A 35 -7.32 -12.65 24.23
N PHE A 36 -6.19 -11.98 24.09
CA PHE A 36 -5.75 -11.00 25.08
C PHE A 36 -5.89 -9.59 24.54
N THR A 37 -6.18 -8.64 25.42
CA THR A 37 -6.43 -7.25 25.02
C THR A 37 -5.86 -6.28 26.04
N THR A 38 -5.32 -5.16 25.55
CA THR A 38 -4.94 -4.05 26.43
C THR A 38 -6.17 -3.31 26.94
N PRO A 39 -6.08 -2.58 28.07
CA PRO A 39 -7.25 -1.95 28.69
C PRO A 39 -8.01 -1.02 27.75
N GLU A 40 -7.29 -0.24 26.94
CA GLU A 40 -7.89 0.67 25.96
C GLU A 40 -8.62 -0.04 24.82
N MET A 41 -8.22 -1.26 24.47
CA MET A 41 -8.84 -2.03 23.37
C MET A 41 -9.96 -2.95 23.83
N ARG A 42 -10.19 -3.06 25.15
CA ARG A 42 -11.12 -4.01 25.74
C ARG A 42 -12.54 -3.87 25.21
N ASN A 43 -13.09 -2.65 25.22
CA ASN A 43 -14.48 -2.41 24.81
C ASN A 43 -14.71 -2.81 23.34
N LEU A 44 -13.85 -2.36 22.43
CA LEU A 44 -13.96 -2.72 21.01
C LEU A 44 -13.85 -4.24 20.81
N THR A 45 -12.95 -4.89 21.56
CA THR A 45 -12.76 -6.34 21.50
C THR A 45 -14.01 -7.10 21.97
N GLU A 46 -14.62 -6.67 23.08
CA GLU A 46 -15.87 -7.25 23.59
C GLU A 46 -17.03 -7.09 22.58
N VAL A 47 -17.15 -5.92 21.94
CA VAL A 47 -18.14 -5.66 20.89
C VAL A 47 -17.92 -6.55 19.68
N TRP A 48 -16.68 -6.70 19.23
CA TRP A 48 -16.33 -7.59 18.13
C TRP A 48 -16.67 -9.05 18.41
N ILE A 49 -16.28 -9.56 19.59
CA ILE A 49 -16.58 -10.92 20.03
C ILE A 49 -18.10 -11.13 20.07
N ALA A 50 -18.84 -10.23 20.74
CA ALA A 50 -20.28 -10.33 20.88
C ALA A 50 -20.99 -10.34 19.52
N LYS A 51 -20.54 -9.50 18.56
CA LYS A 51 -21.13 -9.45 17.23
C LYS A 51 -20.79 -10.69 16.40
N TYR A 52 -19.56 -11.20 16.47
CA TYR A 52 -19.14 -12.38 15.74
C TYR A 52 -19.90 -13.64 16.19
N LEU A 53 -20.13 -13.78 17.50
CA LEU A 53 -20.85 -14.92 18.08
C LEU A 53 -22.35 -14.94 17.70
N GLN A 54 -22.94 -13.83 17.25
CA GLN A 54 -24.33 -13.83 16.75
C GLN A 54 -24.52 -14.71 15.51
N THR A 55 -23.47 -14.87 14.70
CA THR A 55 -23.49 -15.66 13.46
C THR A 55 -22.66 -16.95 13.54
N ASN A 56 -21.91 -17.14 14.63
CA ASN A 56 -20.97 -18.25 14.82
C ASN A 56 -21.12 -18.82 16.25
N THR A 57 -22.23 -19.51 16.51
CA THR A 57 -22.61 -19.98 17.86
C THR A 57 -21.79 -21.16 18.38
N ASP A 58 -21.07 -21.85 17.50
CA ASP A 58 -20.25 -23.02 17.85
C ASP A 58 -18.85 -22.62 18.37
N PHE A 59 -18.57 -21.31 18.45
CA PHE A 59 -17.31 -20.75 18.91
C PHE A 59 -17.34 -20.32 20.37
N ASN A 60 -16.19 -20.40 21.04
CA ASN A 60 -16.01 -19.84 22.37
C ASN A 60 -14.70 -19.04 22.45
N PHE A 61 -14.79 -17.80 22.94
CA PHE A 61 -13.64 -16.93 23.19
C PHE A 61 -13.33 -16.84 24.67
N GLU A 62 -12.06 -16.91 25.04
CA GLU A 62 -11.55 -16.50 26.34
C GLU A 62 -10.91 -15.12 26.21
N LEU A 63 -11.55 -14.07 26.74
CA LEU A 63 -10.96 -12.73 26.75
C LEU A 63 -10.17 -12.50 28.04
N THR A 64 -8.86 -12.29 27.91
CA THR A 64 -7.96 -11.98 29.02
C THR A 64 -7.44 -10.55 28.92
N PRO A 65 -7.82 -9.64 29.83
CA PRO A 65 -7.19 -8.32 29.89
C PRO A 65 -5.74 -8.46 30.33
N VAL A 66 -4.82 -7.76 29.64
CA VAL A 66 -3.40 -7.74 29.98
C VAL A 66 -2.93 -6.30 30.08
N SER A 67 -2.00 -6.01 30.99
CA SER A 67 -1.33 -4.72 30.98
C SER A 67 -0.42 -4.58 29.76
N ARG A 68 -0.05 -3.34 29.42
CA ARG A 68 0.83 -3.04 28.28
C ARG A 68 2.19 -3.75 28.39
N ALA A 69 2.73 -3.86 29.60
CA ALA A 69 4.01 -4.53 29.87
C ALA A 69 3.92 -6.05 29.69
N GLU A 70 2.76 -6.66 29.95
CA GLU A 70 2.55 -8.11 29.87
C GLU A 70 2.29 -8.62 28.45
N VAL A 71 2.14 -7.72 27.46
CA VAL A 71 1.90 -8.10 26.06
C VAL A 71 3.00 -9.04 25.57
N LYS A 72 4.27 -8.77 25.87
CA LYS A 72 5.39 -9.64 25.47
C LYS A 72 5.31 -11.04 26.08
N ASP A 73 4.98 -11.11 27.37
CA ASP A 73 4.99 -12.36 28.14
C ASP A 73 3.77 -13.24 27.84
N LYS A 74 2.67 -12.66 27.36
CA LYS A 74 1.42 -13.35 27.00
C LYS A 74 1.33 -13.75 25.53
N VAL A 75 2.21 -13.22 24.67
CA VAL A 75 2.40 -13.66 23.28
C VAL A 75 3.23 -14.96 23.25
N ALA A 76 2.74 -16.00 23.94
CA ALA A 76 3.40 -17.29 24.07
C ALA A 76 2.43 -18.45 23.79
N GLY A 77 2.16 -18.72 22.52
CA GLY A 77 1.44 -19.93 22.07
C GLY A 77 0.82 -19.81 20.68
N ASN A 78 0.63 -20.94 20.00
CA ASN A 78 0.10 -21.02 18.63
C ASN A 78 -1.44 -20.82 18.53
N GLN A 79 -2.11 -20.52 19.65
CA GLN A 79 -3.58 -20.46 19.76
C GLN A 79 -4.09 -19.20 20.48
N SER A 80 -3.26 -18.15 20.61
CA SER A 80 -3.67 -16.87 21.18
C SER A 80 -3.47 -15.72 20.20
N ILE A 81 -4.38 -14.75 20.24
CA ILE A 81 -4.29 -13.51 19.46
C ILE A 81 -4.45 -12.32 20.40
N GLY A 82 -3.56 -11.34 20.26
CA GLY A 82 -3.60 -10.09 20.99
C GLY A 82 -4.31 -9.02 20.20
N ILE A 83 -5.16 -8.23 20.84
CA ILE A 83 -5.70 -6.99 20.27
C ILE A 83 -5.11 -5.82 21.05
N VAL A 84 -4.23 -5.06 20.41
CA VAL A 84 -3.40 -4.04 21.05
C VAL A 84 -3.36 -2.75 20.22
N MET A 85 -3.14 -1.62 20.89
CA MET A 85 -2.87 -0.35 20.24
C MET A 85 -1.36 -0.03 20.24
N GLN A 86 -0.84 0.48 19.14
CA GLN A 86 0.58 0.77 18.94
C GLN A 86 1.02 1.97 19.78
N GLN A 87 1.44 1.72 21.01
CA GLN A 87 1.97 2.75 21.91
C GLN A 87 3.46 2.55 22.14
N ALA A 88 4.17 3.57 22.66
CA ALA A 88 5.64 3.53 22.82
C ALA A 88 6.14 2.30 23.59
N ASP A 89 5.44 1.91 24.66
CA ASP A 89 5.81 0.77 25.51
C ASP A 89 5.55 -0.59 24.84
N VAL A 90 4.71 -0.61 23.82
CA VAL A 90 4.26 -1.82 23.10
C VAL A 90 4.90 -1.91 21.71
N SER A 91 5.29 -0.78 21.10
CA SER A 91 5.72 -0.69 19.71
C SER A 91 7.04 -1.42 19.44
N SER A 92 7.99 -1.41 20.39
CA SER A 92 9.24 -2.17 20.28
C SER A 92 9.00 -3.69 20.30
N THR A 93 7.94 -4.11 21.00
CA THR A 93 7.56 -5.52 21.14
C THR A 93 6.74 -6.00 19.94
N ILE A 94 5.83 -5.18 19.42
CA ILE A 94 4.99 -5.51 18.26
C ILE A 94 5.84 -5.70 17.00
N GLY A 95 6.92 -4.92 16.82
CA GLY A 95 7.78 -5.01 15.64
C GLY A 95 8.43 -6.38 15.42
N GLU A 96 8.58 -7.17 16.48
CA GLU A 96 9.14 -8.54 16.43
C GLU A 96 8.06 -9.62 16.21
N MET A 97 6.78 -9.25 16.25
CA MET A 97 5.63 -10.17 16.23
C MET A 97 4.94 -10.22 14.86
N TRP A 98 4.19 -11.28 14.61
CA TRP A 98 3.21 -11.27 13.52
C TRP A 98 2.12 -10.26 13.86
N GLN A 99 1.84 -9.34 12.93
CA GLN A 99 0.86 -8.27 13.14
C GLN A 99 -0.07 -8.11 11.94
N LEU A 100 -1.33 -7.80 12.25
CA LEU A 100 -2.36 -7.46 11.28
C LEU A 100 -3.04 -6.16 11.70
N PRO A 101 -2.93 -5.07 10.93
CA PRO A 101 -3.67 -3.84 11.22
C PRO A 101 -5.18 -4.11 11.26
N LEU A 102 -5.90 -3.54 12.22
CA LEU A 102 -7.35 -3.69 12.37
C LEU A 102 -8.11 -2.35 12.31
N GLY A 103 -7.41 -1.24 12.51
CA GLY A 103 -7.97 0.11 12.53
C GLY A 103 -6.95 1.10 13.08
N ARG A 104 -7.35 2.35 13.27
CA ARG A 104 -6.47 3.41 13.79
C ARG A 104 -7.20 4.33 14.74
N GLU A 105 -6.50 4.82 15.75
CA GLU A 105 -6.89 6.00 16.49
C GLU A 105 -6.15 7.21 15.91
N VAL A 106 -6.90 8.28 15.63
CA VAL A 106 -6.34 9.53 15.08
C VAL A 106 -6.66 10.63 16.07
N VAL A 107 -5.62 11.24 16.64
CA VAL A 107 -5.74 12.46 17.43
C VAL A 107 -5.65 13.63 16.47
N VAL A 108 -6.49 14.64 16.64
CA VAL A 108 -6.54 15.82 15.78
C VAL A 108 -6.51 17.09 16.59
N THR A 109 -6.02 18.15 15.95
CA THR A 109 -6.15 19.51 16.44
C THR A 109 -7.32 20.18 15.73
N VAL A 110 -8.15 20.90 16.49
CA VAL A 110 -9.38 21.51 16.01
C VAL A 110 -9.48 22.96 16.46
N PHE A 111 -10.29 23.74 15.77
CA PHE A 111 -10.60 25.10 16.16
C PHE A 111 -12.05 25.46 15.82
N ASN A 112 -12.56 26.53 16.42
CA ASN A 112 -13.90 27.04 16.10
C ASN A 112 -13.91 27.67 14.69
N LYS A 113 -14.84 27.27 13.82
CA LYS A 113 -14.97 27.81 12.44
C LYS A 113 -15.15 29.33 12.40
N ALA A 114 -15.73 29.93 13.45
CA ALA A 114 -15.94 31.36 13.59
C ALA A 114 -14.75 32.10 14.24
N ASN A 115 -13.62 31.42 14.45
CA ASN A 115 -12.41 32.03 15.00
C ASN A 115 -11.95 33.21 14.12
N PRO A 116 -11.60 34.37 14.70
CA PRO A 116 -11.19 35.54 13.91
C PRO A 116 -9.95 35.30 13.04
N LEU A 117 -9.10 34.34 13.41
CA LEU A 117 -7.92 33.91 12.66
C LEU A 117 -8.21 32.77 11.67
N ALA A 118 -9.46 32.30 11.53
CA ALA A 118 -9.80 31.12 10.74
C ALA A 118 -9.21 31.12 9.32
N LYS A 119 -9.24 32.29 8.65
CA LYS A 119 -8.68 32.45 7.31
C LYS A 119 -7.17 32.26 7.29
N GLU A 120 -6.46 32.91 8.23
CA GLU A 120 -5.01 32.82 8.37
C GLU A 120 -4.61 31.38 8.70
N LEU A 121 -5.23 30.78 9.72
CA LEU A 121 -4.99 29.38 10.13
C LEU A 121 -5.22 28.39 8.99
N THR A 122 -6.16 28.67 8.09
CA THR A 122 -6.44 27.81 6.93
C THR A 122 -5.44 27.99 5.80
N GLU A 123 -4.90 29.20 5.61
CA GLU A 123 -3.95 29.52 4.53
C GLU A 123 -2.50 29.18 4.91
N THR A 124 -2.10 29.43 6.16
CA THR A 124 -0.72 29.24 6.62
C THR A 124 -0.52 27.92 7.35
N GLY A 125 -1.57 27.40 8.00
CA GLY A 125 -1.42 26.36 9.01
C GLY A 125 -0.69 26.85 10.26
N VAL A 126 -0.50 25.94 11.19
CA VAL A 126 0.26 26.17 12.44
C VAL A 126 1.23 25.03 12.65
N SER A 127 2.49 25.33 12.95
CA SER A 127 3.48 24.33 13.25
C SER A 127 3.38 23.81 14.69
N ALA A 128 3.91 22.60 14.92
CA ALA A 128 4.00 22.03 16.26
C ALA A 128 4.76 22.95 17.23
N ASN A 129 5.82 23.61 16.74
CA ASN A 129 6.63 24.52 17.55
C ASN A 129 5.83 25.76 17.99
N GLU A 130 5.05 26.34 17.09
CA GLU A 130 4.20 27.49 17.42
C GLU A 130 3.15 27.13 18.46
N LEU A 131 2.51 25.97 18.30
CA LEU A 131 1.59 25.44 19.32
C LEU A 131 2.32 25.21 20.65
N ALA A 132 3.54 24.69 20.64
CA ALA A 132 4.34 24.45 21.84
C ALA A 132 4.69 25.73 22.62
N THR A 133 4.84 26.89 21.94
CA THR A 133 5.16 28.16 22.62
C THR A 133 4.08 28.62 23.60
N VAL A 134 2.84 28.17 23.42
CA VAL A 134 1.71 28.46 24.31
C VAL A 134 1.96 27.90 25.71
N PHE A 135 2.60 26.75 25.81
CA PHE A 135 2.82 26.01 27.06
C PHE A 135 3.97 26.57 27.89
N GLN A 136 4.81 27.43 27.30
CA GLN A 136 5.95 28.05 27.97
C GLN A 136 5.57 29.34 28.73
N ASN A 137 4.41 29.93 28.41
CA ASN A 137 3.91 31.14 29.07
C ASN A 137 2.94 30.72 30.18
N ASN A 138 3.26 31.07 31.43
CA ASN A 138 2.57 30.68 32.68
C ASN A 138 1.05 30.98 32.81
N ASP A 139 0.36 31.39 31.74
CA ASP A 139 -1.07 31.65 31.74
C ASP A 139 -1.82 30.37 31.31
N LYS A 140 -2.29 29.62 32.29
CA LYS A 140 -2.92 28.31 32.12
C LYS A 140 -4.06 28.40 31.09
N ASN A 141 -3.87 27.73 29.96
CA ASN A 141 -4.82 27.58 28.85
C ASN A 141 -4.93 28.76 27.89
N ARG A 142 -4.13 29.83 28.04
CA ARG A 142 -4.19 31.00 27.16
C ARG A 142 -2.85 31.22 26.47
N GLY A 143 -2.89 31.47 25.16
CA GLY A 143 -1.67 31.74 24.40
C GLY A 143 -1.90 32.58 23.16
N THR A 144 -0.79 33.07 22.61
CA THR A 144 -0.73 33.78 21.33
C THR A 144 0.15 32.99 20.38
N LEU A 145 -0.27 32.79 19.14
CA LEU A 145 0.59 32.23 18.10
C LEU A 145 1.62 33.30 17.69
N ALA A 146 2.90 32.95 17.77
CA ALA A 146 4.03 33.89 17.72
C ALA A 146 4.10 34.73 16.43
N ASP A 147 3.65 34.19 15.29
CA ASP A 147 3.69 34.86 13.99
C ASP A 147 2.35 35.47 13.54
N SER A 148 1.28 35.34 14.34
CA SER A 148 0.00 35.96 14.01
C SER A 148 0.07 37.48 14.12
N LYS A 149 -0.25 38.18 13.03
CA LYS A 149 -0.27 39.66 13.01
C LYS A 149 -1.29 40.24 13.99
N ASN A 150 -2.26 39.43 14.41
CA ASN A 150 -3.23 39.72 15.45
C ASN A 150 -2.94 38.88 16.68
N ARG A 151 -2.44 39.52 17.75
CA ARG A 151 -2.22 38.90 19.07
C ARG A 151 -3.54 38.62 19.79
N GLU A 152 -4.41 37.82 19.21
CA GLU A 152 -5.62 37.36 19.89
C GLU A 152 -5.27 36.24 20.87
N ASN A 153 -5.87 36.30 22.06
CA ASN A 153 -5.69 35.27 23.06
C ASN A 153 -6.54 34.05 22.69
N LEU A 154 -5.87 32.96 22.33
CA LEU A 154 -6.47 31.66 22.07
C LEU A 154 -6.65 30.90 23.39
N ASN A 155 -7.73 30.13 23.48
CA ASN A 155 -8.00 29.26 24.62
C ASN A 155 -7.81 27.80 24.22
N PHE A 156 -7.04 27.05 25.01
CA PHE A 156 -6.64 25.69 24.66
C PHE A 156 -7.35 24.64 25.52
N TYR A 157 -7.92 23.64 24.85
CA TYR A 157 -8.66 22.53 25.44
C TYR A 157 -8.07 21.20 25.04
N VAL A 158 -8.13 20.20 25.93
CA VAL A 158 -7.73 18.82 25.61
C VAL A 158 -8.81 17.84 26.07
N LEU A 159 -9.05 16.80 25.29
CA LEU A 159 -9.90 15.69 25.72
C LEU A 159 -9.25 15.01 26.94
N ASP A 160 -10.03 14.76 28.00
CA ASP A 160 -9.55 14.21 29.27
C ASP A 160 -9.27 12.70 29.19
N GLU A 161 -8.32 12.33 28.32
CA GLU A 161 -7.90 10.97 28.07
C GLU A 161 -6.36 10.90 28.07
N PRO A 162 -5.75 9.96 28.82
CA PRO A 162 -4.30 9.84 28.91
C PRO A 162 -3.61 9.68 27.56
N GLU A 163 -4.21 8.93 26.64
CA GLU A 163 -3.69 8.64 25.30
C GLU A 163 -3.62 9.91 24.44
N VAL A 164 -4.67 10.74 24.49
CA VAL A 164 -4.71 12.02 23.78
C VAL A 164 -3.63 12.96 24.33
N LYS A 165 -3.52 13.09 25.65
CA LYS A 165 -2.51 13.96 26.27
C LYS A 165 -1.09 13.53 25.92
N LEU A 166 -0.81 12.22 25.92
CA LEU A 166 0.49 11.68 25.55
C LEU A 166 0.81 11.93 24.07
N SER A 167 -0.19 11.77 23.19
CA SER A 167 -0.06 12.04 21.76
C SER A 167 0.27 13.50 21.48
N VAL A 168 -0.47 14.40 22.12
CA VAL A 168 -0.25 15.85 22.03
C VAL A 168 1.14 16.23 22.55
N ALA A 169 1.57 15.69 23.69
CA ALA A 169 2.91 15.94 24.24
C ALA A 169 4.01 15.55 23.23
N LYS A 170 3.90 14.37 22.62
CA LYS A 170 4.85 13.88 21.60
C LYS A 170 4.83 14.73 20.34
N PHE A 171 3.64 15.13 19.89
CA PHE A 171 3.49 15.99 18.72
C PHE A 171 4.14 17.35 18.91
N LEU A 172 3.97 17.94 20.10
CA LEU A 172 4.52 19.25 20.45
C LEU A 172 5.98 19.20 20.91
N GLU A 173 6.55 18.01 21.08
CA GLU A 173 7.90 17.79 21.63
C GLU A 173 8.08 18.40 23.04
N VAL A 174 7.05 18.34 23.89
CA VAL A 174 7.04 18.85 25.27
C VAL A 174 6.89 17.73 26.30
N ASP A 175 7.18 18.01 27.56
CA ASP A 175 6.96 17.04 28.63
C ASP A 175 5.44 16.79 28.84
N PRO A 176 4.98 15.54 29.02
CA PRO A 176 3.56 15.25 29.27
C PRO A 176 2.93 16.00 30.45
N THR A 177 3.74 16.42 31.43
CA THR A 177 3.29 17.26 32.56
C THR A 177 2.89 18.66 32.12
N GLU A 178 3.48 19.20 31.04
CA GLU A 178 3.11 20.50 30.47
C GLU A 178 1.72 20.46 29.84
N ILE A 179 1.33 19.34 29.22
CA ILE A 179 -0.02 19.16 28.67
C ILE A 179 -1.08 19.11 29.77
N SER A 180 -0.72 18.66 30.97
CA SER A 180 -1.63 18.62 32.12
C SER A 180 -2.03 20.01 32.62
N THR A 181 -1.37 21.07 32.13
CA THR A 181 -1.79 22.45 32.41
C THR A 181 -3.04 22.87 31.63
N LEU A 182 -3.35 22.18 30.53
CA LEU A 182 -4.55 22.42 29.70
C LEU A 182 -5.85 22.12 30.45
N GLU A 183 -6.92 22.79 30.04
CA GLU A 183 -8.27 22.44 30.48
C GLU A 183 -8.66 21.07 29.89
N ALA A 184 -8.54 20.03 30.72
CA ALA A 184 -8.96 18.69 30.37
C ALA A 184 -10.48 18.55 30.54
N LEU A 185 -11.17 18.22 29.45
CA LEU A 185 -12.63 18.15 29.40
C LEU A 185 -13.10 16.76 28.97
N SER A 186 -14.19 16.28 29.57
CA SER A 186 -14.91 15.10 29.07
C SER A 186 -15.46 15.38 27.67
N GLN A 187 -15.69 14.34 26.86
CA GLN A 187 -16.14 14.47 25.45
C GLN A 187 -17.25 15.51 25.22
N ASP A 188 -18.37 15.42 25.94
CA ASP A 188 -19.51 16.36 25.78
C ASP A 188 -19.16 17.80 26.16
N LYS A 189 -18.28 17.97 27.16
CA LYS A 189 -17.84 19.29 27.61
C LYS A 189 -16.83 19.87 26.63
N PHE A 190 -15.93 19.05 26.11
CA PHE A 190 -14.95 19.42 25.10
C PHE A 190 -15.64 19.95 23.85
N LEU A 191 -16.61 19.20 23.31
CA LEU A 191 -17.37 19.62 22.13
C LEU A 191 -18.06 20.97 22.37
N LYS A 192 -18.80 21.10 23.49
CA LYS A 192 -19.48 22.35 23.83
C LYS A 192 -18.52 23.53 24.01
N ALA A 193 -17.34 23.29 24.61
CA ALA A 193 -16.32 24.32 24.80
C ALA A 193 -15.82 24.84 23.45
N VAL A 194 -15.36 23.94 22.57
CA VAL A 194 -14.84 24.32 21.24
C VAL A 194 -15.93 24.97 20.38
N GLN A 195 -17.18 24.53 20.48
CA GLN A 195 -18.31 25.11 19.73
C GLN A 195 -18.72 26.51 20.20
N SER A 196 -18.63 26.77 21.51
CA SER A 196 -19.13 28.03 22.10
C SER A 196 -18.06 29.10 22.20
N ASP A 197 -16.80 28.70 22.37
CA ASP A 197 -15.68 29.62 22.44
C ASP A 197 -15.06 29.84 21.05
N ILE A 198 -15.24 31.05 20.53
CA ILE A 198 -14.73 31.46 19.22
C ILE A 198 -13.19 31.40 19.15
N ASN A 199 -12.51 31.50 20.30
CA ASN A 199 -11.05 31.50 20.37
C ASN A 199 -10.47 30.12 20.73
N ALA A 200 -11.31 29.07 20.71
CA ALA A 200 -10.90 27.73 21.09
C ALA A 200 -9.96 27.09 20.05
N ILE A 201 -8.87 26.51 20.57
CA ILE A 201 -8.11 25.44 19.92
C ILE A 201 -8.22 24.21 20.81
N GLY A 202 -8.55 23.07 20.21
CA GLY A 202 -8.77 21.82 20.92
C GLY A 202 -7.88 20.69 20.42
N PHE A 203 -7.57 19.74 21.29
CA PHE A 203 -6.98 18.45 20.93
C PHE A 203 -7.91 17.31 21.34
N CYS A 204 -8.34 16.49 20.39
CA CYS A 204 -9.26 15.37 20.62
C CYS A 204 -9.06 14.23 19.64
N ARG A 205 -9.75 13.11 19.83
CA ARG A 205 -9.85 12.08 18.79
C ARG A 205 -10.67 12.60 17.61
N LEU A 206 -10.35 12.16 16.39
CA LEU A 206 -11.10 12.46 15.19
C LEU A 206 -12.58 12.07 15.34
N SER A 207 -12.82 10.88 15.90
CA SER A 207 -14.18 10.35 16.13
C SER A 207 -15.06 11.20 17.03
N VAL A 208 -14.50 12.04 17.90
CA VAL A 208 -15.27 12.95 18.75
C VAL A 208 -15.96 14.02 17.92
N ILE A 209 -15.32 14.46 16.84
CA ILE A 209 -15.84 15.53 15.98
C ILE A 209 -16.47 15.00 14.70
N THR A 210 -16.34 13.71 14.36
CA THR A 210 -16.93 13.15 13.14
C THR A 210 -18.43 12.92 13.30
N ASN A 211 -19.23 13.50 12.41
CA ASN A 211 -20.66 13.19 12.28
C ASN A 211 -20.87 12.08 11.24
N LEU A 212 -21.15 10.86 11.70
CA LEU A 212 -21.33 9.67 10.85
C LEU A 212 -22.52 9.78 9.87
N GLU A 213 -23.55 10.58 10.19
CA GLU A 213 -24.72 10.74 9.32
C GLU A 213 -24.46 11.74 8.19
N GLN A 214 -23.73 12.83 8.49
CA GLN A 214 -23.48 13.92 7.56
C GLN A 214 -22.15 13.80 6.81
N LYS A 215 -21.28 12.87 7.20
CA LYS A 215 -19.91 12.70 6.67
C LYS A 215 -19.09 14.01 6.73
N ASP A 216 -19.30 14.78 7.79
CA ASP A 216 -18.62 16.05 8.03
C ASP A 216 -18.28 16.18 9.53
N PHE A 217 -17.55 17.23 9.90
CA PHE A 217 -17.24 17.53 11.29
C PHE A 217 -18.43 18.16 12.02
N ALA A 218 -18.41 18.06 13.35
CA ALA A 218 -19.38 18.67 14.24
C ALA A 218 -19.58 20.17 13.93
N GLU A 219 -20.80 20.65 14.16
CA GLU A 219 -21.16 22.04 13.88
C GLU A 219 -20.18 23.02 14.53
N ASN A 220 -19.81 24.07 13.79
CA ASN A 220 -18.84 25.10 14.20
C ASN A 220 -17.42 24.61 14.54
N ILE A 221 -17.07 23.35 14.24
CA ILE A 221 -15.71 22.83 14.42
C ILE A 221 -15.05 22.58 13.05
N ALA A 222 -13.77 22.92 12.93
CA ALA A 222 -12.91 22.55 11.81
C ALA A 222 -11.58 21.98 12.33
N LEU A 223 -10.91 21.18 11.51
CA LEU A 223 -9.54 20.74 11.78
C LEU A 223 -8.58 21.92 11.64
N LEU A 224 -7.66 22.07 12.59
CA LEU A 224 -6.58 23.06 12.51
C LEU A 224 -5.47 22.53 11.58
N PRO A 225 -5.17 23.21 10.47
CA PRO A 225 -4.12 22.76 9.57
C PRO A 225 -2.73 22.84 10.20
N ILE A 226 -1.96 21.77 10.04
CA ILE A 226 -0.60 21.67 10.56
C ILE A 226 0.42 21.98 9.46
N ASP A 227 1.25 23.01 9.68
CA ASP A 227 2.46 23.28 8.91
C ASP A 227 3.58 22.35 9.42
N ARG A 228 3.90 21.32 8.64
CA ARG A 228 4.85 20.27 9.02
C ARG A 228 6.28 20.67 8.68
N ASN A 229 6.49 21.35 7.55
CA ASN A 229 7.81 21.71 7.07
C ASN A 229 8.29 23.09 7.58
N LYS A 230 7.44 23.80 8.34
CA LYS A 230 7.72 25.07 9.02
C LYS A 230 8.05 26.19 8.04
N ASN A 231 7.43 26.17 6.85
CA ASN A 231 7.66 27.17 5.81
C ASN A 231 6.67 28.36 5.89
N GLY A 232 5.72 28.33 6.84
CA GLY A 232 4.73 29.39 7.07
C GLY A 232 3.60 29.43 6.03
N ARG A 233 3.39 28.36 5.26
CA ARG A 233 2.32 28.23 4.26
C ARG A 233 1.83 26.79 4.16
N LEU A 234 0.52 26.61 3.98
CA LEU A 234 -0.03 25.29 3.73
C LEU A 234 0.16 24.91 2.26
N ASP A 235 1.19 24.11 1.95
CA ASP A 235 1.44 23.66 0.58
C ASP A 235 0.56 22.47 0.17
N TYR A 236 0.67 22.02 -1.08
CA TYR A 236 -0.14 20.92 -1.62
C TYR A 236 0.04 19.59 -0.84
N TYR A 237 1.19 19.38 -0.19
CA TYR A 237 1.46 18.18 0.60
C TYR A 237 0.83 18.27 2.00
N GLU A 238 0.55 19.49 2.48
CA GLU A 238 -0.02 19.75 3.80
C GLU A 238 -1.51 20.10 3.75
N ASN A 239 -2.03 20.53 2.60
CA ASN A 239 -3.44 20.88 2.43
C ASN A 239 -4.34 19.64 2.31
N ILE A 240 -4.60 19.02 3.46
CA ILE A 240 -5.35 17.78 3.60
C ILE A 240 -6.67 17.94 4.37
N TYR A 241 -7.07 19.18 4.69
CA TYR A 241 -8.11 19.49 5.66
C TYR A 241 -9.44 19.94 5.05
N ALA A 242 -9.62 19.82 3.72
CA ALA A 242 -10.80 20.38 3.04
C ALA A 242 -12.09 19.58 3.29
N SER A 243 -12.01 18.30 3.66
CA SER A 243 -13.15 17.47 4.06
C SER A 243 -12.71 16.30 4.95
N SER A 244 -13.64 15.72 5.72
CA SER A 244 -13.39 14.50 6.52
C SER A 244 -12.83 13.37 5.66
N GLU A 245 -13.40 13.16 4.48
CA GLU A 245 -12.98 12.10 3.55
C GLU A 245 -11.57 12.34 2.99
N GLN A 246 -11.22 13.59 2.64
CA GLN A 246 -9.86 13.92 2.20
C GLN A 246 -8.87 13.76 3.35
N PHE A 247 -9.24 14.20 4.54
CA PHE A 247 -8.40 14.14 5.73
C PHE A 247 -8.11 12.69 6.13
N GLU A 248 -9.13 11.86 6.27
CA GLU A 248 -8.99 10.43 6.60
C GLU A 248 -8.07 9.71 5.58
N ARG A 249 -8.26 9.95 4.28
CA ARG A 249 -7.37 9.44 3.23
C ARG A 249 -5.94 9.94 3.37
N SER A 250 -5.77 11.19 3.78
CA SER A 250 -4.46 11.84 3.89
C SER A 250 -3.68 11.38 5.11
N VAL A 251 -4.38 11.14 6.23
CA VAL A 251 -3.84 10.46 7.41
C VAL A 251 -3.33 9.07 7.01
N TRP A 252 -4.09 8.34 6.19
CA TRP A 252 -3.73 7.01 5.72
C TRP A 252 -2.41 6.97 4.92
N ILE A 253 -2.23 7.89 3.97
CA ILE A 253 -0.99 8.02 3.15
C ILE A 253 0.17 8.72 3.88
N GLY A 254 0.10 8.90 5.21
CA GLY A 254 1.20 9.48 5.99
C GLY A 254 1.40 10.99 5.84
N LYS A 255 0.41 11.72 5.33
CA LYS A 255 0.46 13.19 5.26
C LYS A 255 0.18 13.88 6.60
N TYR A 256 -0.33 13.17 7.59
CA TYR A 256 -0.58 13.69 8.94
C TYR A 256 0.53 13.26 9.93
N PRO A 257 0.84 14.03 11.00
CA PRO A 257 1.89 13.69 11.95
C PRO A 257 1.72 12.30 12.58
N HIS A 258 2.75 11.46 12.47
CA HIS A 258 2.70 10.08 12.96
C HIS A 258 2.54 9.97 14.48
N SER A 259 3.04 10.95 15.24
CA SER A 259 2.84 11.05 16.70
C SER A 259 1.37 11.17 17.13
N MET A 260 0.50 11.53 16.18
CA MET A 260 -0.95 11.70 16.34
C MET A 260 -1.77 10.53 15.79
N ILE A 261 -1.12 9.44 15.39
CA ILE A 261 -1.76 8.25 14.83
C ILE A 261 -1.32 7.02 15.62
N TYR A 262 -2.28 6.25 16.14
CA TYR A 262 -2.01 4.96 16.78
C TYR A 262 -2.70 3.83 16.02
N ASN A 263 -1.92 2.87 15.52
CA ASN A 263 -2.49 1.71 14.84
C ASN A 263 -3.04 0.71 15.86
N ILE A 264 -4.17 0.09 15.53
CA ILE A 264 -4.72 -1.03 16.26
C ILE A 264 -4.29 -2.28 15.52
N TYR A 265 -3.71 -3.24 16.23
CA TYR A 265 -3.18 -4.48 15.66
C TYR A 265 -3.81 -5.71 16.30
N ALA A 266 -4.04 -6.72 15.48
CA ALA A 266 -4.00 -8.11 15.92
C ALA A 266 -2.54 -8.55 15.97
N VAL A 267 -2.08 -9.15 17.07
CA VAL A 267 -0.69 -9.57 17.26
C VAL A 267 -0.58 -11.00 17.73
N SER A 268 0.41 -11.73 17.24
CA SER A 268 0.72 -13.11 17.61
C SER A 268 2.22 -13.36 17.50
N SER A 269 2.73 -14.38 18.18
CA SER A 269 4.16 -14.76 18.10
C SER A 269 4.55 -15.23 16.70
N ALA A 270 3.60 -15.84 15.98
CA ALA A 270 3.71 -16.30 14.61
C ALA A 270 2.35 -16.21 13.91
N PHE A 271 2.32 -16.50 12.59
CA PHE A 271 1.06 -16.58 11.85
C PHE A 271 0.11 -17.58 12.54
N PRO A 272 -1.16 -17.19 12.83
CA PRO A 272 -2.10 -18.10 13.48
C PRO A 272 -2.52 -19.22 12.53
N GLU A 273 -2.06 -20.45 12.78
CA GLU A 273 -2.44 -21.63 11.97
C GLU A 273 -3.87 -22.09 12.25
N ASN A 274 -4.49 -21.60 13.34
CA ASN A 274 -5.84 -21.94 13.69
C ASN A 274 -6.85 -21.32 12.70
N ALA A 275 -7.56 -22.16 11.96
CA ALA A 275 -8.60 -21.76 11.01
C ALA A 275 -9.69 -20.90 11.65
N GLU A 276 -9.99 -21.13 12.92
CA GLU A 276 -10.97 -20.38 13.68
C GLU A 276 -10.54 -18.93 13.93
N ILE A 277 -9.28 -18.74 14.30
CA ILE A 277 -8.66 -17.42 14.47
C ILE A 277 -8.63 -16.70 13.12
N ASN A 278 -8.26 -17.41 12.05
CA ASN A 278 -8.22 -16.82 10.71
C ASN A 278 -9.60 -16.38 10.20
N ASN A 279 -10.67 -17.13 10.51
CA ASN A 279 -12.04 -16.73 10.19
C ASN A 279 -12.45 -15.47 10.96
N PHE A 280 -12.12 -15.41 12.26
CA PHE A 280 -12.38 -14.22 13.08
C PHE A 280 -11.61 -13.00 12.57
N LEU A 281 -10.31 -13.13 12.27
CA LEU A 281 -9.49 -12.05 11.71
C LEU A 281 -9.96 -11.60 10.32
N SER A 282 -10.42 -12.53 9.49
CA SER A 282 -11.00 -12.23 8.18
C SER A 282 -12.32 -11.47 8.32
N TRP A 283 -13.14 -11.85 9.30
CA TRP A 283 -14.36 -11.13 9.63
C TRP A 283 -14.05 -9.72 10.16
N LEU A 284 -13.07 -9.58 11.06
CA LEU A 284 -12.61 -8.28 11.58
C LEU A 284 -12.13 -7.35 10.46
N THR A 285 -11.46 -7.90 9.46
CA THR A 285 -10.95 -7.17 8.28
C THR A 285 -12.06 -6.80 7.28
N SER A 286 -13.23 -7.43 7.37
CA SER A 286 -14.35 -7.23 6.47
C SER A 286 -15.58 -6.66 7.20
N SER A 287 -16.52 -7.52 7.60
CA SER A 287 -17.79 -7.13 8.21
C SER A 287 -17.64 -6.47 9.58
N GLY A 288 -16.59 -6.82 10.32
CA GLY A 288 -16.28 -6.25 11.63
C GLY A 288 -15.74 -4.82 11.57
N GLN A 289 -15.33 -4.31 10.40
CA GLN A 289 -14.79 -2.95 10.25
C GLN A 289 -15.83 -1.88 10.60
N VAL A 290 -17.11 -2.09 10.31
CA VAL A 290 -18.18 -1.13 10.65
C VAL A 290 -18.21 -0.84 12.15
N LEU A 291 -17.83 -1.81 12.99
CA LEU A 291 -17.79 -1.64 14.44
C LEU A 291 -16.60 -0.78 14.91
N VAL A 292 -15.54 -0.66 14.10
CA VAL A 292 -14.39 0.21 14.40
C VAL A 292 -14.84 1.66 14.42
N ALA A 293 -15.52 2.10 13.35
CA ALA A 293 -16.10 3.44 13.26
C ALA A 293 -17.13 3.71 14.37
N GLN A 294 -18.02 2.75 14.63
CA GLN A 294 -19.06 2.90 15.66
C GLN A 294 -18.52 3.01 17.10
N ASN A 295 -17.29 2.55 17.33
CA ASN A 295 -16.62 2.64 18.63
C ASN A 295 -15.57 3.75 18.67
N GLY A 296 -15.60 4.68 17.72
CA GLY A 296 -14.78 5.88 17.76
C GLY A 296 -13.35 5.70 17.25
N TYR A 297 -13.11 4.71 16.40
CA TYR A 297 -11.84 4.50 15.71
C TYR A 297 -12.01 4.66 14.19
N THR A 298 -10.91 4.77 13.48
CA THR A 298 -10.88 4.89 12.01
C THR A 298 -10.72 3.50 11.39
N GLU A 299 -11.59 3.19 10.42
CA GLU A 299 -11.53 1.95 9.64
C GLU A 299 -10.27 1.87 8.77
N LEU A 300 -9.91 0.65 8.38
CA LEU A 300 -8.94 0.43 7.30
C LEU A 300 -9.50 0.91 5.96
N VAL A 301 -8.62 1.31 5.04
CA VAL A 301 -9.05 1.56 3.65
C VAL A 301 -9.22 0.26 2.88
N HIS A 302 -9.88 0.31 1.72
CA HIS A 302 -10.16 -0.89 0.91
C HIS A 302 -8.90 -1.68 0.54
N SER A 303 -7.80 -1.01 0.17
CA SER A 303 -6.53 -1.66 -0.18
C SER A 303 -5.88 -2.37 1.02
N GLU A 304 -5.95 -1.78 2.21
CA GLU A 304 -5.50 -2.42 3.46
C GLU A 304 -6.38 -3.63 3.82
N LYS A 305 -7.71 -3.51 3.71
CA LYS A 305 -8.63 -4.64 3.92
C LYS A 305 -8.27 -5.79 2.98
N GLN A 306 -8.03 -5.50 1.70
CA GLN A 306 -7.64 -6.50 0.70
C GLN A 306 -6.28 -7.13 1.00
N SER A 307 -5.26 -6.32 1.32
CA SER A 307 -3.93 -6.81 1.68
C SER A 307 -3.97 -7.70 2.92
N ASN A 308 -4.77 -7.33 3.91
CA ASN A 308 -4.94 -8.13 5.13
C ASN A 308 -5.65 -9.46 4.86
N LEU A 309 -6.69 -9.49 4.02
CA LEU A 309 -7.34 -10.73 3.62
C LEU A 309 -6.39 -11.67 2.85
N GLU A 310 -5.51 -11.12 2.01
CA GLU A 310 -4.47 -11.89 1.32
C GLU A 310 -3.46 -12.49 2.31
N LYS A 311 -3.03 -11.72 3.33
CA LYS A 311 -2.13 -12.22 4.39
C LYS A 311 -2.74 -13.36 5.21
N LEU A 312 -4.07 -13.38 5.37
CA LEU A 312 -4.81 -14.40 6.12
C LEU A 312 -5.14 -15.65 5.29
N THR A 313 -4.98 -15.59 3.96
CA THR A 313 -5.25 -16.72 3.08
C THR A 313 -3.97 -17.54 2.90
N PRO A 314 -3.93 -18.84 3.29
CA PRO A 314 -2.76 -19.66 3.04
C PRO A 314 -2.54 -19.81 1.52
N PRO A 315 -1.29 -19.77 1.03
CA PRO A 315 -1.01 -19.96 -0.39
C PRO A 315 -1.53 -21.33 -0.82
N VAL A 316 -2.39 -21.36 -1.84
CA VAL A 316 -2.82 -22.60 -2.49
C VAL A 316 -1.58 -23.22 -3.13
N LEU A 317 -1.00 -24.23 -2.48
CA LEU A 317 -0.06 -25.13 -3.12
C LEU A 317 -0.83 -25.89 -4.20
N MET A 318 -0.71 -25.44 -5.44
CA MET A 318 -1.15 -26.22 -6.60
C MET A 318 -0.37 -27.54 -6.56
N ALA A 319 -1.08 -28.64 -6.35
CA ALA A 319 -0.50 -29.97 -6.35
C ALA A 319 0.34 -30.16 -7.61
N GLU A 320 1.58 -30.60 -7.44
CA GLU A 320 2.46 -31.02 -8.52
C GLU A 320 1.72 -32.02 -9.41
N TYR A 321 1.60 -31.70 -10.69
CA TYR A 321 1.02 -32.60 -11.68
C TYR A 321 2.02 -33.72 -11.94
N GLU A 322 1.89 -34.84 -11.23
CA GLU A 322 2.57 -36.09 -11.61
C GLU A 322 2.02 -36.55 -12.96
N SER A 323 2.77 -36.27 -14.03
CA SER A 323 2.48 -36.83 -15.34
C SER A 323 2.80 -38.33 -15.33
N ALA A 324 1.75 -39.16 -15.25
CA ALA A 324 1.85 -40.59 -15.47
C ALA A 324 2.38 -40.87 -16.90
N SER A 325 3.58 -41.44 -16.99
CA SER A 325 4.13 -41.92 -18.26
C SER A 325 3.69 -43.36 -18.53
N THR A 326 3.01 -43.57 -19.66
CA THR A 326 2.80 -44.92 -20.22
C THR A 326 3.34 -44.96 -21.66
N GLY A 327 4.41 -45.75 -21.80
CA GLY A 327 5.06 -46.34 -22.97
C GLY A 327 4.69 -45.95 -24.40
N SER A 328 5.71 -45.49 -25.13
CA SER A 328 6.01 -45.93 -26.49
C SER A 328 7.51 -45.78 -26.75
N ALA A 329 8.22 -46.90 -26.92
CA ALA A 329 9.67 -46.97 -27.12
C ALA A 329 10.17 -46.26 -28.40
N ALA A 330 9.26 -45.75 -29.24
CA ALA A 330 9.59 -44.94 -30.42
C ALA A 330 9.86 -43.45 -30.07
N PHE A 331 9.25 -42.91 -29.01
CA PHE A 331 9.48 -41.51 -28.62
C PHE A 331 10.82 -41.31 -27.93
N PHE A 332 11.30 -42.31 -27.18
CA PHE A 332 12.60 -42.23 -26.50
C PHE A 332 13.78 -42.22 -27.49
N SER A 333 13.66 -42.96 -28.60
CA SER A 333 14.69 -42.99 -29.64
C SER A 333 14.72 -41.69 -30.46
N ILE A 334 13.57 -41.07 -30.73
CA ILE A 334 13.50 -39.73 -31.33
C ILE A 334 14.03 -38.67 -30.36
N PHE A 335 13.69 -38.75 -29.08
CA PHE A 335 14.17 -37.82 -28.06
C PHE A 335 15.69 -37.90 -27.88
N VAL A 336 16.26 -39.10 -27.85
CA VAL A 336 17.72 -39.30 -27.77
C VAL A 336 18.43 -38.81 -29.04
N ALA A 337 17.83 -38.97 -30.23
CA ALA A 337 18.39 -38.44 -31.47
C ALA A 337 18.37 -36.91 -31.52
N VAL A 338 17.28 -36.27 -31.06
CA VAL A 338 17.17 -34.81 -30.96
C VAL A 338 18.11 -34.26 -29.90
N LEU A 339 18.25 -34.95 -28.76
CA LEU A 339 19.18 -34.58 -27.71
C LEU A 339 20.63 -34.71 -28.18
N GLY A 340 20.95 -35.75 -28.96
CA GLY A 340 22.26 -35.92 -29.60
C GLY A 340 22.58 -34.83 -30.61
N LEU A 341 21.61 -34.43 -31.45
CA LEU A 341 21.74 -33.32 -32.39
C LEU A 341 21.93 -31.97 -31.67
N LEU A 342 21.21 -31.73 -30.57
CA LEU A 342 21.40 -30.56 -29.72
C LEU A 342 22.78 -30.56 -29.06
N LEU A 343 23.27 -31.72 -28.62
CA LEU A 343 24.59 -31.84 -27.99
C LEU A 343 25.71 -31.60 -29.01
N VAL A 344 25.55 -32.09 -30.25
CA VAL A 344 26.45 -31.76 -31.37
C VAL A 344 26.37 -30.27 -31.72
N PHE A 345 25.18 -29.67 -31.72
CA PHE A 345 25.00 -28.22 -31.94
C PHE A 345 25.67 -27.39 -30.84
N VAL A 346 25.58 -27.81 -29.58
CA VAL A 346 26.25 -27.18 -28.44
C VAL A 346 27.76 -27.35 -28.52
N ILE A 347 28.26 -28.54 -28.91
CA ILE A 347 29.70 -28.79 -29.11
C ILE A 347 30.24 -27.95 -30.27
N VAL A 348 29.52 -27.87 -31.40
CA VAL A 348 29.88 -27.04 -32.54
C VAL A 348 29.86 -25.56 -32.15
N ARG A 349 28.84 -25.08 -31.43
CA ARG A 349 28.83 -23.71 -30.86
C ARG A 349 29.97 -23.47 -29.87
N TYR A 350 30.31 -24.46 -29.06
CA TYR A 350 31.41 -24.38 -28.10
C TYR A 350 32.76 -24.25 -28.82
N PHE A 351 33.00 -25.03 -29.88
CA PHE A 351 34.21 -24.92 -30.70
C PHE A 351 34.26 -23.63 -31.53
N ILE A 352 33.13 -23.16 -32.07
CA ILE A 352 33.03 -21.86 -32.75
C ILE A 352 33.29 -20.70 -31.77
N ARG A 353 32.80 -20.78 -30.52
CA ARG A 353 33.11 -19.82 -29.46
C ARG A 353 34.58 -19.89 -29.02
N LYS A 354 35.17 -21.09 -28.99
CA LYS A 354 36.57 -21.28 -28.60
C LYS A 354 37.57 -20.76 -29.64
N GLN A 355 37.19 -20.66 -30.92
CA GLN A 355 37.98 -19.96 -31.93
C GLN A 355 37.86 -18.43 -31.86
N LYS A 356 36.82 -17.89 -31.21
CA LYS A 356 36.60 -16.44 -31.01
C LYS A 356 36.59 -16.05 -29.52
N ALA A 357 37.66 -16.37 -28.78
CA ALA A 357 37.94 -15.71 -27.50
C ALA A 357 39.37 -16.01 -26.99
N LYS A 358 40.31 -15.13 -27.32
CA LYS A 358 41.33 -14.71 -26.35
C LYS A 358 41.12 -13.21 -26.12
N ALA A 359 40.26 -12.89 -25.18
CA ALA A 359 40.29 -11.61 -24.47
C ALA A 359 40.52 -11.94 -22.99
N PRO A 360 41.38 -11.21 -22.27
CA PRO A 360 41.72 -11.54 -20.91
C PRO A 360 40.50 -11.35 -20.00
N LEU A 361 40.38 -12.21 -18.99
CA LEU A 361 39.46 -12.03 -17.88
C LEU A 361 39.86 -10.78 -17.11
N LEU A 362 39.32 -9.64 -17.51
CA LEU A 362 39.19 -8.49 -16.63
C LEU A 362 38.27 -8.90 -15.50
N ASN A 363 38.81 -8.81 -14.29
CA ASN A 363 38.10 -8.84 -13.03
C ASN A 363 36.73 -8.17 -13.23
N LYS A 364 35.62 -8.92 -13.09
CA LYS A 364 34.29 -8.39 -13.38
C LYS A 364 33.94 -7.43 -12.26
N THR A 365 34.45 -6.20 -12.37
CA THR A 365 33.86 -5.03 -11.75
C THR A 365 32.37 -5.14 -12.03
N ARG A 366 31.58 -5.22 -10.98
CA ARG A 366 30.12 -5.27 -11.09
C ARG A 366 29.74 -3.96 -11.79
N TYR A 367 29.51 -4.01 -13.11
CA TYR A 367 29.00 -2.86 -13.85
C TYR A 367 27.63 -2.56 -13.26
N VAL A 368 27.58 -1.58 -12.37
CA VAL A 368 26.34 -0.99 -11.91
C VAL A 368 25.77 -0.25 -13.11
N LYS A 369 24.69 -0.78 -13.70
CA LYS A 369 23.95 -0.08 -14.74
C LYS A 369 23.18 1.05 -14.04
N LEU A 370 23.45 2.26 -14.45
CA LEU A 370 22.90 3.49 -13.89
C LEU A 370 21.68 3.90 -14.70
N LEU A 371 20.70 4.47 -14.02
CA LEU A 371 19.49 5.01 -14.61
C LEU A 371 19.70 6.52 -14.84
N ASN A 372 19.82 6.89 -16.10
CA ASN A 372 19.98 8.28 -16.55
C ASN A 372 19.40 8.48 -17.97
N GLU A 373 19.45 9.70 -18.49
CA GLU A 373 18.96 10.01 -19.84
C GLU A 373 19.62 9.14 -20.92
N ALA A 374 20.91 8.83 -20.79
CA ALA A 374 21.65 8.02 -21.74
C ALA A 374 21.29 6.52 -21.68
N SER A 375 20.61 6.08 -20.62
CA SER A 375 20.14 4.70 -20.47
C SER A 375 18.78 4.43 -21.14
N LEU A 376 18.10 5.48 -21.62
CA LEU A 376 16.81 5.38 -22.28
C LEU A 376 16.93 5.51 -23.80
N ASP A 377 16.14 4.71 -24.49
CA ASP A 377 16.00 4.81 -25.95
C ASP A 377 14.86 5.77 -26.33
N PHE A 378 15.11 6.59 -27.35
CA PHE A 378 14.15 7.55 -27.91
C PHE A 378 14.10 7.46 -29.44
N PRO A 379 13.44 6.45 -30.02
CA PRO A 379 13.37 6.30 -31.46
C PRO A 379 12.61 7.47 -32.11
N ASN A 380 13.03 7.83 -33.32
CA ASN A 380 12.35 8.85 -34.10
C ASN A 380 10.99 8.34 -34.62
N GLY A 381 10.03 9.25 -34.80
CA GLY A 381 8.71 8.93 -35.37
C GLY A 381 7.65 8.49 -34.35
N LEU A 382 8.02 8.38 -33.07
CA LEU A 382 7.10 8.12 -31.96
C LEU A 382 6.57 9.42 -31.34
N TYR A 383 5.32 9.38 -30.93
CA TYR A 383 4.69 10.39 -30.08
C TYR A 383 4.58 9.83 -28.67
N PHE A 384 4.98 10.59 -27.67
CA PHE A 384 5.01 10.20 -26.27
C PHE A 384 4.01 11.03 -25.47
N ASP A 385 3.25 10.36 -24.62
CA ASP A 385 2.41 11.00 -23.61
C ASP A 385 3.18 11.13 -22.30
N LYS A 386 2.89 12.17 -21.54
CA LYS A 386 3.54 12.42 -20.25
C LYS A 386 3.22 11.32 -19.23
N THR A 387 2.12 10.57 -19.38
CA THR A 387 1.82 9.41 -18.54
C THR A 387 2.52 8.13 -19.00
N HIS A 388 3.70 8.25 -19.60
CA HIS A 388 4.61 7.16 -19.95
C HIS A 388 4.08 6.11 -20.94
N THR A 389 3.27 6.56 -21.89
CA THR A 389 2.84 5.74 -23.02
C THR A 389 3.28 6.37 -24.32
N TRP A 390 3.46 5.56 -25.35
CA TRP A 390 3.81 6.05 -26.68
C TRP A 390 2.80 5.60 -27.72
N VAL A 391 2.71 6.36 -28.81
CA VAL A 391 1.97 5.98 -30.01
C VAL A 391 2.79 6.17 -31.28
N PHE A 392 2.57 5.27 -32.23
CA PHE A 392 3.13 5.32 -33.58
C PHE A 392 1.99 5.20 -34.60
N MET A 393 1.92 6.15 -35.53
CA MET A 393 0.92 6.11 -36.61
C MET A 393 1.34 5.12 -37.69
N GLU A 394 0.53 4.08 -37.92
CA GLU A 394 0.74 3.11 -38.98
C GLU A 394 0.12 3.56 -40.32
N GLU A 395 0.58 2.95 -41.40
CA GLU A 395 -0.06 3.05 -42.71
C GLU A 395 -1.51 2.51 -42.61
N GLY A 396 -2.50 3.35 -42.91
CA GLY A 396 -3.92 3.03 -42.75
C GLY A 396 -4.61 3.73 -41.58
N GLY A 397 -3.92 4.62 -40.85
CA GLY A 397 -4.55 5.55 -39.90
C GLY A 397 -4.80 4.98 -38.50
N ARG A 398 -4.39 3.74 -38.24
CA ARG A 398 -4.38 3.15 -36.89
C ARG A 398 -3.10 3.57 -36.18
N VAL A 399 -3.16 3.61 -34.85
CA VAL A 399 -2.00 3.89 -34.02
C VAL A 399 -1.63 2.66 -33.22
N LYS A 400 -0.36 2.25 -33.29
CA LYS A 400 0.24 1.36 -32.30
C LYS A 400 0.46 2.14 -31.02
N MET A 401 0.18 1.53 -29.89
CA MET A 401 0.38 2.09 -28.56
C MET A 401 1.19 1.14 -27.70
N GLY A 402 2.11 1.66 -26.88
CA GLY A 402 2.90 0.87 -25.94
C GLY A 402 3.32 1.67 -24.71
N VAL A 403 4.16 1.03 -23.89
CA VAL A 403 4.73 1.62 -22.66
C VAL A 403 6.14 2.09 -22.97
N ASP A 404 6.52 3.27 -22.47
CA ASP A 404 7.86 3.79 -22.68
C ASP A 404 8.93 2.99 -21.91
N ASP A 405 10.18 3.20 -22.30
CA ASP A 405 11.33 2.55 -21.66
C ASP A 405 11.61 3.10 -20.25
N PHE A 406 11.06 4.27 -19.89
CA PHE A 406 11.28 4.87 -18.57
C PHE A 406 10.63 4.00 -17.48
N ILE A 407 9.36 3.63 -17.66
CA ILE A 407 8.60 2.90 -16.63
C ILE A 407 9.23 1.54 -16.30
N SER A 408 9.61 0.75 -17.31
CA SER A 408 10.27 -0.55 -17.09
C SER A 408 11.64 -0.41 -16.41
N ASN A 409 12.43 0.60 -16.80
CA ASN A 409 13.72 0.88 -16.17
C ASN A 409 13.60 1.40 -14.73
N VAL A 410 12.45 1.98 -14.36
CA VAL A 410 12.18 2.45 -13.00
C VAL A 410 11.68 1.32 -12.08
N THR A 411 10.79 0.48 -12.57
CA THR A 411 10.00 -0.45 -11.74
C THR A 411 10.49 -1.90 -11.82
N GLY A 412 11.19 -2.24 -12.91
CA GLY A 412 11.70 -3.57 -13.21
C GLY A 412 10.70 -4.46 -13.94
N ASN A 413 11.15 -5.70 -14.20
CA ASN A 413 10.47 -6.57 -15.17
C ASN A 413 9.11 -7.07 -14.70
N TYR A 414 8.07 -6.80 -15.51
CA TYR A 414 6.71 -7.25 -15.28
C TYR A 414 6.51 -8.74 -15.53
N THR A 415 5.60 -9.35 -14.77
CA THR A 415 5.26 -10.78 -14.85
C THR A 415 3.87 -11.03 -15.43
N ARG A 416 3.02 -10.00 -15.48
CA ARG A 416 1.64 -10.10 -15.98
C ARG A 416 1.14 -8.74 -16.44
N LEU A 417 0.21 -8.74 -17.40
CA LEU A 417 -0.55 -7.59 -17.84
C LEU A 417 -2.05 -7.82 -17.66
N ILE A 418 -2.79 -6.76 -17.38
CA ILE A 418 -4.25 -6.69 -17.55
C ILE A 418 -4.52 -5.77 -18.75
N MET A 419 -5.14 -6.34 -19.77
CA MET A 419 -5.44 -5.65 -21.03
C MET A 419 -6.95 -5.63 -21.29
N LYS A 420 -7.40 -4.59 -21.98
CA LYS A 420 -8.75 -4.45 -22.55
C LYS A 420 -8.90 -5.35 -23.77
N SER A 421 -10.14 -5.69 -24.10
CA SER A 421 -10.48 -6.54 -25.23
C SER A 421 -10.57 -5.74 -26.55
N PRO A 422 -10.26 -6.36 -27.70
CA PRO A 422 -10.61 -5.79 -29.00
C PRO A 422 -12.10 -5.41 -29.09
N GLY A 423 -12.38 -4.24 -29.66
CA GLY A 423 -13.72 -3.66 -29.78
C GLY A 423 -14.10 -2.67 -28.67
N GLU A 424 -13.37 -2.66 -27.55
CA GLU A 424 -13.59 -1.66 -26.50
C GLU A 424 -13.21 -0.25 -26.96
N LYS A 425 -13.96 0.73 -26.46
CA LYS A 425 -13.63 2.15 -26.61
C LYS A 425 -12.83 2.61 -25.39
N VAL A 426 -11.87 3.48 -25.63
CA VAL A 426 -11.08 4.15 -24.60
C VAL A 426 -11.00 5.63 -24.92
N LYS A 427 -11.02 6.49 -23.90
CA LYS A 427 -10.73 7.92 -24.06
C LYS A 427 -9.32 8.24 -23.63
N ARG A 428 -8.78 9.33 -24.18
CA ARG A 428 -7.54 9.94 -23.69
C ARG A 428 -7.63 10.16 -22.18
N MET A 429 -6.55 9.87 -21.46
CA MET A 429 -6.44 9.89 -19.99
C MET A 429 -7.27 8.82 -19.24
N GLU A 430 -7.97 7.91 -19.91
CA GLU A 430 -8.60 6.76 -19.23
C GLU A 430 -7.61 5.59 -19.06
N PRO A 431 -7.68 4.84 -17.96
CA PRO A 431 -6.91 3.63 -17.76
C PRO A 431 -7.02 2.64 -18.92
N VAL A 432 -5.89 2.18 -19.46
CA VAL A 432 -5.85 1.33 -20.66
C VAL A 432 -5.07 0.03 -20.47
N VAL A 433 -4.05 0.01 -19.62
CA VAL A 433 -3.24 -1.19 -19.35
C VAL A 433 -2.72 -1.16 -17.92
N THR A 434 -2.76 -2.31 -17.24
CA THR A 434 -2.15 -2.49 -15.91
C THR A 434 -1.00 -3.49 -15.99
N LEU A 435 0.17 -3.06 -15.54
CA LEU A 435 1.41 -3.83 -15.48
C LEU A 435 1.60 -4.37 -14.07
N ILE A 436 1.87 -5.67 -13.92
CA ILE A 436 1.90 -6.35 -12.62
C ILE A 436 3.21 -7.12 -12.43
N ARG A 437 3.79 -6.99 -11.24
CA ARG A 437 4.99 -7.70 -10.82
C ARG A 437 4.95 -8.01 -9.32
N LYS A 438 5.04 -9.29 -8.95
CA LYS A 438 5.18 -9.72 -7.54
C LYS A 438 4.19 -9.02 -6.58
N GLY A 439 2.91 -8.93 -6.96
CA GLY A 439 1.86 -8.28 -6.16
C GLY A 439 1.82 -6.75 -6.24
N LYS A 440 2.73 -6.12 -6.97
CA LYS A 440 2.77 -4.67 -7.21
C LYS A 440 2.22 -4.37 -8.60
N GLN A 441 1.54 -3.25 -8.77
CA GLN A 441 0.92 -2.90 -10.04
C GLN A 441 0.99 -1.41 -10.36
N ILE A 442 1.06 -1.09 -11.65
CA ILE A 442 0.98 0.26 -12.21
C ILE A 442 -0.03 0.24 -13.34
N THR A 443 -0.93 1.21 -13.36
CA THR A 443 -1.92 1.40 -14.42
C THR A 443 -1.59 2.64 -15.22
N LEU A 444 -1.51 2.48 -16.54
CA LEU A 444 -1.19 3.55 -17.47
C LEU A 444 -2.43 3.95 -18.27
N ASN A 445 -2.47 5.22 -18.63
CA ASN A 445 -3.60 5.83 -19.31
C ASN A 445 -3.44 5.79 -20.83
N SER A 446 -4.56 5.87 -21.53
CA SER A 446 -4.55 5.96 -22.98
C SER A 446 -4.10 7.34 -23.45
N PRO A 447 -3.13 7.42 -24.38
CA PRO A 447 -2.66 8.69 -24.94
C PRO A 447 -3.65 9.31 -25.95
N VAL A 448 -4.57 8.49 -26.49
CA VAL A 448 -5.57 8.92 -27.50
C VAL A 448 -6.91 8.26 -27.25
N SER A 449 -7.99 8.93 -27.62
CA SER A 449 -9.33 8.37 -27.64
C SER A 449 -9.52 7.52 -28.90
N GLY A 450 -10.13 6.34 -28.78
CA GLY A 450 -10.27 5.44 -29.91
C GLY A 450 -11.00 4.14 -29.61
N THR A 451 -11.05 3.28 -30.61
CA THR A 451 -11.52 1.89 -30.47
C THR A 451 -10.33 0.95 -30.61
N ILE A 452 -10.12 0.07 -29.63
CA ILE A 452 -9.07 -0.95 -29.67
C ILE A 452 -9.44 -1.95 -30.78
N LYS A 453 -8.56 -2.12 -31.77
CA LYS A 453 -8.77 -3.07 -32.88
C LYS A 453 -8.02 -4.37 -32.68
N GLU A 454 -6.86 -4.29 -32.03
CA GLU A 454 -5.96 -5.42 -31.85
C GLU A 454 -5.22 -5.28 -30.53
N ILE A 455 -5.00 -6.42 -29.87
CA ILE A 455 -4.12 -6.54 -28.71
C ILE A 455 -2.90 -7.35 -29.12
N ASN A 456 -1.75 -7.11 -28.51
CA ASN A 456 -0.58 -7.94 -28.74
C ASN A 456 -0.64 -9.22 -27.89
N GLU A 457 -1.11 -10.31 -28.48
CA GLU A 457 -1.21 -11.61 -27.80
C GLU A 457 0.15 -12.13 -27.32
N SER A 458 1.25 -11.73 -27.98
CA SER A 458 2.60 -12.10 -27.59
C SER A 458 2.94 -11.62 -26.18
N LEU A 459 2.36 -10.49 -25.73
CA LEU A 459 2.56 -9.97 -24.37
C LEU A 459 1.80 -10.76 -23.30
N VAL A 460 0.75 -11.48 -23.68
CA VAL A 460 0.06 -12.41 -22.77
C VAL A 460 0.95 -13.60 -22.48
N ALA A 461 1.67 -14.09 -23.50
CA ALA A 461 2.60 -15.20 -23.38
C ALA A 461 3.93 -14.79 -22.74
N ASP A 462 4.47 -13.64 -23.13
CA ASP A 462 5.75 -13.12 -22.64
C ASP A 462 5.70 -11.60 -22.34
N PRO A 463 5.30 -11.22 -21.12
CA PRO A 463 5.37 -9.84 -20.62
C PRO A 463 6.76 -9.21 -20.64
N PHE A 464 7.84 -10.00 -20.76
CA PHE A 464 9.19 -9.45 -20.72
C PHE A 464 9.51 -8.58 -21.95
N MET A 465 8.78 -8.74 -23.06
CA MET A 465 8.97 -7.94 -24.28
C MET A 465 8.80 -6.43 -24.05
N ILE A 466 7.90 -6.00 -23.14
CA ILE A 466 7.78 -4.58 -22.77
C ILE A 466 9.09 -4.03 -22.19
N ASN A 467 9.90 -4.87 -21.54
CA ASN A 467 11.16 -4.42 -20.92
C ASN A 467 12.34 -4.46 -21.90
N ASN A 468 12.33 -5.39 -22.86
CA ASN A 468 13.47 -5.61 -23.77
C ASN A 468 13.33 -4.87 -25.09
N GLU A 469 12.10 -4.76 -25.62
CA GLU A 469 11.80 -4.14 -26.91
C GLU A 469 10.58 -3.20 -26.81
N PRO A 470 10.62 -2.18 -25.91
CA PRO A 470 9.46 -1.33 -25.60
C PRO A 470 8.87 -0.63 -26.84
N TYR A 471 9.69 -0.35 -27.85
CA TYR A 471 9.31 0.33 -29.10
C TYR A 471 9.23 -0.59 -30.32
N GLY A 472 9.55 -1.88 -30.15
CA GLY A 472 9.51 -2.90 -31.19
C GLY A 472 8.31 -3.81 -31.00
N GLU A 473 8.57 -5.08 -30.66
CA GLU A 473 7.52 -6.08 -30.40
C GLU A 473 6.78 -5.86 -29.07
N GLY A 474 7.20 -4.90 -28.24
CA GLY A 474 6.55 -4.52 -26.98
C GLY A 474 5.29 -3.64 -27.09
N TRP A 475 4.72 -3.46 -28.29
CA TRP A 475 3.46 -2.73 -28.45
C TRP A 475 2.30 -3.45 -27.75
N VAL A 476 1.35 -2.71 -27.17
CA VAL A 476 0.24 -3.25 -26.38
C VAL A 476 -1.05 -3.31 -27.19
N TYR A 477 -1.42 -2.22 -27.87
CA TYR A 477 -2.66 -2.12 -28.64
C TYR A 477 -2.42 -1.52 -30.02
N LYS A 478 -3.28 -1.89 -30.99
CA LYS A 478 -3.56 -1.05 -32.16
C LYS A 478 -4.93 -0.40 -31.97
N ILE A 479 -4.96 0.92 -31.99
CA ILE A 479 -6.14 1.73 -31.73
C ILE A 479 -6.52 2.44 -33.02
N GLU A 480 -7.82 2.44 -33.35
CA GLU A 480 -8.38 3.35 -34.35
C GLU A 480 -8.74 4.67 -33.65
N PRO A 481 -7.97 5.75 -33.85
CA PRO A 481 -8.15 7.00 -33.11
C PRO A 481 -9.43 7.71 -33.56
N SER A 482 -10.16 8.26 -32.60
CA SER A 482 -11.40 9.04 -32.87
C SER A 482 -11.09 10.49 -33.25
N ASN A 483 -9.97 11.05 -32.78
CA ASN A 483 -9.63 12.46 -33.00
C ASN A 483 -8.11 12.70 -33.03
N TRP A 484 -7.41 11.96 -33.91
CA TRP A 484 -5.94 12.03 -34.02
C TRP A 484 -5.41 13.45 -34.18
N LEU A 485 -5.93 14.22 -35.13
CA LEU A 485 -5.45 15.58 -35.44
C LEU A 485 -5.51 16.52 -34.23
N ARG A 486 -6.49 16.35 -33.33
CA ARG A 486 -6.62 17.16 -32.12
C ARG A 486 -5.77 16.61 -30.99
N GLU A 487 -5.68 15.30 -30.82
CA GLU A 487 -5.05 14.73 -29.63
C GLU A 487 -3.53 14.67 -29.73
N THR A 488 -2.97 14.60 -30.93
CA THR A 488 -1.51 14.65 -31.14
C THR A 488 -0.85 15.92 -30.62
N GLN A 489 -1.57 17.04 -30.56
CA GLN A 489 -1.02 18.32 -30.08
C GLN A 489 -0.60 18.26 -28.60
N PHE A 490 -1.12 17.30 -27.84
CA PHE A 490 -0.79 17.10 -26.44
C PHE A 490 0.37 16.11 -26.24
N LEU A 491 0.81 15.43 -27.30
CA LEU A 491 1.90 14.47 -27.26
C LEU A 491 3.23 15.14 -27.62
N LYS A 492 4.32 14.60 -27.10
CA LYS A 492 5.68 15.09 -27.38
C LYS A 492 6.40 14.19 -28.38
N MET A 493 7.30 14.78 -29.16
CA MET A 493 8.13 14.04 -30.12
C MET A 493 9.59 14.43 -30.01
N GLY A 494 10.49 13.48 -30.30
CA GLY A 494 11.92 13.71 -30.50
C GLY A 494 12.56 14.54 -29.38
N ARG A 495 13.12 15.70 -29.75
CA ARG A 495 13.81 16.58 -28.79
C ARG A 495 12.90 17.08 -27.66
N SER A 496 11.64 17.38 -27.94
CA SER A 496 10.72 17.89 -26.91
C SER A 496 10.44 16.85 -25.83
N TYR A 497 10.37 15.57 -26.19
CA TYR A 497 10.21 14.50 -25.20
C TYR A 497 11.49 14.31 -24.37
N ARG A 498 12.66 14.35 -25.02
CA ARG A 498 13.96 14.29 -24.34
C ARG A 498 14.16 15.44 -23.35
N GLU A 499 13.74 16.66 -23.68
CA GLU A 499 13.80 17.78 -22.73
C GLU A 499 12.87 17.57 -21.53
N TRP A 500 11.68 17.02 -21.77
CA TRP A 500 10.72 16.72 -20.71
C TRP A 500 11.22 15.60 -19.78
N ILE A 501 11.79 14.52 -20.31
CA ILE A 501 12.23 13.36 -19.51
C ILE A 501 13.39 13.71 -18.56
N ILE A 502 14.17 14.75 -18.86
CA ILE A 502 15.22 15.24 -17.94
C ILE A 502 14.59 15.80 -16.66
N GLY A 503 13.52 16.60 -16.79
CA GLY A 503 12.75 17.06 -15.63
C GLY A 503 12.08 15.91 -14.89
N GLU A 504 11.66 14.89 -15.63
CA GLU A 504 11.04 13.69 -15.08
C GLU A 504 12.01 12.86 -14.22
N PHE A 505 13.29 12.79 -14.60
CA PHE A 505 14.33 12.19 -13.76
C PHE A 505 14.55 12.96 -12.46
N SER A 506 14.49 14.30 -12.48
CA SER A 506 14.57 15.10 -11.25
C SER A 506 13.38 14.81 -10.35
N ARG A 507 12.16 14.77 -10.92
CA ARG A 507 10.93 14.41 -10.19
C ARG A 507 11.02 13.01 -9.57
N LEU A 508 11.67 12.06 -10.26
CA LEU A 508 11.87 10.70 -9.75
C LEU A 508 12.84 10.69 -8.57
N LYS A 509 13.94 11.46 -8.64
CA LYS A 509 14.88 11.60 -7.53
C LYS A 509 14.20 12.19 -6.30
N ASP A 510 13.41 13.24 -6.48
CA ASP A 510 12.66 13.87 -5.39
C ASP A 510 11.66 12.90 -4.77
N PHE A 511 10.88 12.20 -5.61
CA PHE A 511 9.95 11.16 -5.17
C PHE A 511 10.65 10.07 -4.33
N LEU A 512 11.79 9.56 -4.81
CA LEU A 512 12.55 8.53 -4.12
C LEU A 512 13.17 9.07 -2.82
N ALA A 513 13.68 10.30 -2.81
CA ALA A 513 14.24 10.92 -1.61
C ALA A 513 13.17 11.03 -0.50
N CYS A 514 11.97 11.50 -0.84
CA CYS A 514 10.84 11.53 0.09
C CYS A 514 10.45 10.12 0.56
N SER A 515 10.25 9.19 -0.38
CA SER A 515 9.80 7.83 -0.07
C SER A 515 10.82 7.03 0.75
N LEU A 516 12.12 7.20 0.48
CA LEU A 516 13.20 6.51 1.18
C LEU A 516 13.55 7.17 2.52
N ASN A 517 13.42 8.49 2.67
CA ASN A 517 13.56 9.13 3.97
C ASN A 517 12.46 8.67 4.94
N ILE A 518 11.25 8.40 4.44
CA ILE A 518 10.18 7.78 5.22
C ILE A 518 10.58 6.36 5.68
N MET A 519 11.24 5.56 4.82
CA MET A 519 11.67 4.20 5.16
C MET A 519 12.95 4.15 6.05
N ASN A 520 13.88 5.11 5.91
CA ASN A 520 15.13 5.14 6.68
C ASN A 520 14.94 5.58 8.14
N LEU A 521 13.81 6.19 8.49
CA LEU A 521 13.45 6.49 9.88
C LEU A 521 13.17 5.22 10.70
N GLU A 522 12.84 4.07 10.07
CA GLU A 522 12.65 2.79 10.76
C GLU A 522 13.97 2.02 11.01
N GLU A 523 15.07 2.30 10.28
CA GLU A 523 16.32 1.54 10.39
C GLU A 523 17.60 2.36 10.68
N GLY A 524 17.52 3.67 10.91
CA GLY A 524 18.65 4.45 11.43
C GLY A 524 19.91 4.43 10.54
N LYS A 525 19.78 4.53 9.22
CA LYS A 525 20.91 4.66 8.28
C LYS A 525 20.90 6.02 7.55
N PRO A 526 22.07 6.57 7.17
CA PRO A 526 22.21 7.96 6.77
C PRO A 526 21.52 8.27 5.44
N ALA A 527 20.99 9.49 5.35
CA ALA A 527 20.34 10.07 4.16
C ALA A 527 21.26 10.06 2.92
N PHE A 528 20.66 9.90 1.73
CA PHE A 528 21.34 10.09 0.46
C PHE A 528 21.80 11.54 0.32
N GLN A 529 23.09 11.75 0.01
CA GLN A 529 23.59 13.06 -0.43
C GLN A 529 22.98 13.42 -1.79
N GLU A 530 22.72 14.72 -2.01
CA GLU A 530 22.08 15.31 -3.21
C GLU A 530 22.84 15.14 -4.55
N GLY A 531 23.78 14.20 -4.66
CA GLY A 531 24.60 13.97 -5.86
C GLY A 531 24.62 12.53 -6.37
N GLY A 532 23.82 11.62 -5.82
CA GLY A 532 23.81 10.22 -6.24
C GLY A 532 23.15 9.98 -7.60
N GLU A 533 23.81 9.22 -8.48
CA GLU A 533 23.17 8.68 -9.68
C GLU A 533 22.22 7.53 -9.30
N LEU A 534 21.06 7.46 -9.97
CA LEU A 534 20.07 6.42 -9.68
C LEU A 534 20.55 5.06 -10.16
N MET A 535 20.34 4.03 -9.34
CA MET A 535 20.50 2.64 -9.74
C MET A 535 19.38 2.25 -10.72
N LEU A 536 19.63 1.28 -11.61
CA LEU A 536 18.57 0.71 -12.42
C LEU A 536 17.50 0.00 -11.56
N HIS A 537 16.24 0.21 -11.91
CA HIS A 537 15.05 -0.30 -11.22
C HIS A 537 14.96 0.09 -9.73
N PRO A 538 15.03 1.39 -9.39
CA PRO A 538 15.03 1.84 -8.01
C PRO A 538 13.80 1.40 -7.21
N LEU A 539 12.65 1.21 -7.86
CA LEU A 539 11.41 0.79 -7.21
C LEU A 539 11.25 -0.73 -7.09
N LYS A 540 12.10 -1.52 -7.77
CA LYS A 540 11.92 -2.97 -7.93
C LYS A 540 11.66 -3.71 -6.62
N ASP A 541 12.46 -3.40 -5.61
CA ASP A 541 12.47 -4.12 -4.34
C ASP A 541 11.81 -3.31 -3.20
N LEU A 542 11.29 -2.10 -3.48
CA LEU A 542 10.58 -1.26 -2.51
C LEU A 542 9.17 -1.78 -2.20
N ASP A 543 8.64 -1.43 -1.04
CA ASP A 543 7.32 -1.87 -0.56
C ASP A 543 6.18 -1.56 -1.54
N PRO A 544 5.12 -2.40 -1.64
CA PRO A 544 3.95 -2.12 -2.48
C PRO A 544 3.29 -0.75 -2.23
N ARG A 545 3.35 -0.21 -1.01
CA ARG A 545 2.86 1.15 -0.69
C ARG A 545 3.58 2.22 -1.50
N VAL A 546 4.90 2.10 -1.64
CA VAL A 546 5.71 3.02 -2.44
C VAL A 546 5.35 2.94 -3.93
N TRP A 547 4.90 1.76 -4.41
CA TRP A 547 4.39 1.62 -5.78
C TRP A 547 3.05 2.32 -5.99
N GLU A 548 2.17 2.28 -4.99
CA GLU A 548 0.90 3.02 -5.02
C GLU A 548 1.14 4.53 -4.96
N ASP A 549 2.08 4.99 -4.13
CA ASP A 549 2.51 6.39 -4.11
C ASP A 549 3.11 6.80 -5.45
N PHE A 550 3.92 5.92 -6.06
CA PHE A 550 4.47 6.15 -7.39
C PHE A 550 3.35 6.26 -8.44
N GLN A 551 2.31 5.42 -8.37
CA GLN A 551 1.15 5.56 -9.23
C GLN A 551 0.45 6.93 -9.04
N ASN A 552 0.14 7.29 -7.80
CA ASN A 552 -0.75 8.39 -7.50
C ASN A 552 -0.07 9.76 -7.57
N TYR A 553 1.19 9.86 -7.12
CA TYR A 553 1.90 11.13 -6.97
C TYR A 553 2.99 11.34 -8.00
N PHE A 554 3.41 10.29 -8.71
CA PHE A 554 4.35 10.42 -9.81
C PHE A 554 3.63 10.25 -11.16
N ILE A 555 3.07 9.07 -11.47
CA ILE A 555 2.48 8.80 -12.79
C ILE A 555 1.24 9.66 -13.06
N ASN A 556 0.27 9.68 -12.13
CA ASN A 556 -1.00 10.39 -12.36
C ASN A 556 -0.86 11.92 -12.39
N THR A 557 0.24 12.48 -11.86
CA THR A 557 0.54 13.92 -11.84
C THR A 557 1.52 14.33 -12.95
N ALA A 558 1.93 13.42 -13.84
CA ALA A 558 2.92 13.72 -14.87
C ALA A 558 2.46 14.81 -15.85
N ASP A 559 1.15 15.00 -16.04
CA ASP A 559 0.61 16.04 -16.92
C ASP A 559 0.33 17.39 -16.23
N THR A 560 0.48 17.48 -14.90
CA THR A 560 0.20 18.71 -14.14
C THR A 560 1.39 19.66 -14.04
N HIS A 561 2.55 19.30 -14.61
CA HIS A 561 3.80 20.07 -14.59
C HIS A 561 4.33 20.42 -15.99
#